data_AF-A0A9J6QYS3-F1
#
_entry.id   AF-A0A9J6QYS3-F1
#
_cell.length_a   1.000
_cell.length_b   1.000
_cell.length_c   1.000
_cell.angle_alpha   90.00
_cell.angle_beta   90.00
_cell.angle_gamma   90.00
#
_symmetry.space_group_name_H-M   'P 1'
#
loop_
_entity.id
_entity.type
_entity.pdbx_description
1 polymer ?
#
loop_
_entity_poly.entity_id
_entity_poly.type
_entity_poly.pdbx_seq_one_letter_code
_entity_poly.pdbx_strand_id
1 'polypeptide(L)' 'MEEMTREEMQRFLIKEAQRGTSEIEAYRNLMEILGIEFPSEKEKPAE' A
#
# COMPACT_ATOMS: atom_id res chain seq x y z
N MET A 1 -0.51 -16.67 -8.15
CA MET A 1 -0.25 -15.48 -7.32
C MET A 1 -1.31 -15.50 -6.24
N GLU A 2 -0.91 -15.62 -4.98
CA GLU A 2 -1.84 -15.52 -3.86
C GLU A 2 -2.27 -14.04 -3.76
N GLU A 3 -3.54 -13.79 -4.05
CA GLU A 3 -4.12 -12.46 -3.94
C GLU A 3 -4.27 -12.16 -2.45
N MET A 4 -3.58 -11.12 -1.95
CA MET A 4 -3.64 -10.77 -0.53
C MET A 4 -5.06 -10.35 -0.17
N THR A 5 -5.63 -10.95 0.88
CA THR A 5 -6.97 -10.63 1.37
C THR A 5 -7.01 -9.26 2.05
N ARG A 6 -8.22 -8.70 2.21
CA ARG A 6 -8.41 -7.42 2.92
C ARG A 6 -7.90 -7.47 4.35
N GLU A 7 -8.12 -8.59 5.04
CA GLU A 7 -7.68 -8.80 6.42
C GLU A 7 -6.15 -8.85 6.51
N GLU A 8 -5.48 -9.43 5.52
CA GLU A 8 -4.01 -9.47 5.46
C GLU A 8 -3.42 -8.08 5.19
N MET A 9 -4.01 -7.31 4.28
CA MET A 9 -3.64 -5.91 4.05
C MET A 9 -3.78 -5.10 5.34
N GLN A 10 -4.89 -5.25 6.05
CA GLN A 10 -5.12 -4.55 7.31
C GLN A 10 -4.08 -4.95 8.38
N ARG A 11 -3.78 -6.25 8.53
CA ARG A 11 -2.73 -6.72 9.45
C ARG A 11 -1.35 -6.19 9.08
N PHE A 12 -1.03 -6.11 7.79
CA PHE A 12 0.22 -5.54 7.30
C PHE A 12 0.37 -4.08 7.73
N LEU A 13 -0.64 -3.25 7.43
CA LEU A 13 -0.62 -1.82 7.77
C LEU A 13 -0.55 -1.57 9.28
N ILE A 14 -1.24 -2.38 10.09
CA ILE A 14 -1.15 -2.31 11.57
C ILE A 14 0.29 -2.56 12.04
N LYS A 15 0.99 -3.55 11.46
CA LYS A 15 2.39 -3.85 11.82
C LYS A 15 3.33 -2.71 11.44
N GLU A 16 3.13 -2.10 10.28
CA GLU A 16 3.91 -0.94 9.84
C GLU A 16 3.70 0.26 10.76
N ALA A 17 2.44 0.54 11.15
CA ALA A 17 2.14 1.58 12.13
C ALA A 17 2.81 1.32 13.50
N GLN A 18 2.81 0.07 13.96
CA GLN A 18 3.50 -0.33 15.21
C GLN A 18 5.03 -0.16 15.13
N ARG A 19 5.60 -0.27 13.93
CA ARG A 19 7.04 -0.03 13.68
C ARG A 19 7.38 1.45 13.57
N GLY A 20 6.38 2.33 13.52
CA GLY A 20 6.55 3.77 13.32
C GLY A 20 6.73 4.16 11.85
N THR A 21 6.41 3.27 10.91
CA THR A 21 6.41 3.59 9.48
C THR A 21 5.38 4.68 9.20
N SER A 22 5.71 5.65 8.34
CA SER A 22 4.76 6.66 7.89
C SER A 22 3.63 6.02 7.08
N GLU A 23 2.44 6.61 7.09
CA GLU A 23 1.29 6.09 6.35
C GLU A 23 1.58 5.91 4.84
N ILE A 24 2.22 6.91 4.23
CA ILE A 24 2.59 6.88 2.81
C ILE A 24 3.56 5.73 2.50
N GLU A 25 4.56 5.52 3.36
CA GLU A 25 5.54 4.46 3.19
C GLU A 25 4.92 3.07 3.39
N ALA A 26 4.03 2.92 4.37
CA ALA A 26 3.27 1.68 4.58
C ALA A 26 2.43 1.31 3.34
N TYR A 27 1.79 2.29 2.70
CA TYR A 27 1.05 2.05 1.44
C TYR A 27 1.97 1.70 0.27
N ARG A 28 3.13 2.35 0.15
CA ARG A 28 4.12 2.00 -0.89
C ARG A 28 4.59 0.55 -0.74
N ASN A 29 4.96 0.16 0.48
CA ASN A 29 5.40 -1.20 0.79
C ASN A 29 4.29 -2.22 0.50
N LEU A 30 3.04 -1.89 0.85
CA LEU A 30 1.90 -2.74 0.55
C LEU A 30 1.69 -2.92 -0.96
N MET A 31 1.78 -1.83 -1.72
CA MET A 31 1.59 -1.85 -3.18
C MET A 31 2.70 -2.63 -3.89
N GLU A 32 3.94 -2.52 -3.42
CA GLU A 32 5.06 -3.34 -3.90
C GLU A 32 4.80 -4.84 -3.70
N ILE A 33 4.27 -5.24 -2.54
CA ILE A 33 3.87 -6.64 -2.26
C ILE A 33 2.74 -7.10 -3.18
N LEU A 34 1.77 -6.22 -3.45
CA LEU A 34 0.65 -6.49 -4.34
C LEU A 34 1.04 -6.46 -5.83
N GLY A 35 2.28 -6.05 -6.16
CA GLY A 35 2.74 -5.91 -7.54
C GLY A 35 2.05 -4.80 -8.32
N ILE A 36 1.53 -3.78 -7.63
CA ILE A 36 0.85 -2.62 -8.23
C ILE A 36 1.67 -1.35 -8.02
N GLU A 37 1.55 -0.41 -8.96
CA GLU A 37 2.25 0.87 -8.86
C GLU A 37 1.57 1.80 -7.85
N PHE A 38 2.40 2.50 -7.07
CA PHE A 38 1.89 3.55 -6.20
C PHE A 38 1.42 4.74 -7.04
N PRO A 39 0.16 5.20 -6.87
CA PRO A 39 -0.36 6.30 -7.65
C PRO A 39 0.49 7.55 -7.42
N SER A 40 1.20 7.98 -8.46
CA SER A 40 1.92 9.25 -8.42
C SER A 40 0.93 10.38 -8.71
N GLU A 41 1.06 11.52 -8.02
CA GLU A 41 0.18 12.70 -8.19
C GLU A 41 0.18 13.30 -9.61
N LYS A 42 0.86 12.68 -10.58
CA LYS A 42 0.97 13.16 -11.96
C LYS A 42 -0.18 12.76 -12.87
N GLU A 43 -1.05 11.85 -12.47
CA GLU A 43 -2.24 11.53 -13.28
C GLU A 43 -3.44 12.33 -12.79
N LYS A 44 -3.48 13.61 -13.21
CA LYS A 44 -4.77 14.29 -13.35
C LYS A 44 -5.55 13.56 -14.44
N PRO A 45 -6.81 13.15 -14.21
CA PRO A 45 -7.63 12.66 -15.31
C PRO A 45 -7.73 13.79 -16.35
N ALA A 46 -7.35 13.50 -17.59
CA ALA A 46 -7.69 14.36 -18.71
C ALA A 46 -9.21 14.39 -18.81
N GLU A 47 -9.77 15.59 -18.64
CA GLU A 47 -11.19 15.92 -18.77
C GLU A 47 -11.71 15.66 -20.20
#